data_AF-A0A1M3CH88-F1
#
_entry.id   AF-A0A1M3CH88-F1
#
_cell.length_a   1.000
_cell.length_b   1.000
_cell.length_c   1.000
_cell.angle_alpha   90.00
_cell.angle_beta   90.00
_cell.angle_gamma   90.00
#
_symmetry.space_group_name_H-M   'P 1'
#
loop_
_entity.id
_entity.type
_entity.pdbx_description
1 polymer ?
#
loop_
_entity_poly.entity_id
_entity_poly.type
_entity_poly.pdbx_seq_one_letter_code
_entity_poly.pdbx_strand_id
1 'polypeptide(L)'
;MIKDRDRKYIEAIIAKYENSIFARIEKLTAEQREGYALYCWRLSRWETNTKAECPRDYENPDEWLYVRALAGYGPNLREDIETALFGNAVQILETDSELVIQQRRRY
;
A
#
# COMPACT_ATOMS: atom_id res chain seq x y z
N MET A 1 -11.53 36.33 -16.31
CA MET A 1 -12.72 35.87 -15.55
C MET A 1 -12.76 34.35 -15.66
N ILE A 2 -12.62 33.65 -14.53
CA ILE A 2 -12.65 32.18 -14.48
C ILE A 2 -14.09 31.73 -14.76
N LYS A 3 -14.30 30.86 -15.77
CA LYS A 3 -15.63 30.35 -16.11
C LYS A 3 -16.02 29.23 -15.13
N ASP A 4 -17.31 28.94 -14.99
CA ASP A 4 -17.79 27.89 -14.08
C ASP A 4 -17.18 26.50 -14.37
N ARG A 5 -16.86 26.22 -15.63
CA ARG A 5 -16.12 25.01 -16.04
C ARG A 5 -14.73 24.95 -15.39
N ASP A 6 -14.02 26.06 -15.39
CA ASP A 6 -12.67 26.16 -14.83
C ASP A 6 -12.72 26.02 -13.31
N ARG A 7 -13.76 26.56 -12.65
CA ARG A 7 -14.00 26.40 -11.21
C ARG A 7 -14.21 24.92 -10.84
N LYS A 8 -15.08 24.21 -11.56
CA LYS A 8 -15.30 22.76 -11.33
C LYS A 8 -14.04 21.92 -11.55
N TYR A 9 -13.22 22.28 -12.55
CA TYR A 9 -11.96 21.58 -12.80
C TYR A 9 -10.94 21.81 -11.68
N ILE A 10 -10.84 23.04 -11.18
CA ILE A 10 -10.00 23.38 -10.02
C ILE A 10 -10.47 22.66 -8.76
N GLU A 11 -11.78 22.63 -8.50
CA GLU A 11 -12.36 21.88 -7.38
C GLU A 11 -12.02 20.39 -7.44
N ALA A 12 -12.10 19.77 -8.63
CA ALA A 12 -11.73 18.37 -8.82
C ALA A 12 -10.23 18.12 -8.58
N ILE A 13 -9.35 19.05 -8.98
CA ILE A 13 -7.91 18.96 -8.71
C ILE A 13 -7.63 19.04 -7.21
N ILE A 14 -8.26 20.00 -6.51
CA ILE A 14 -8.10 20.17 -5.06
C ILE A 14 -8.58 18.91 -4.33
N ALA A 15 -9.77 18.41 -4.67
CA ALA A 15 -10.31 17.18 -4.09
C ALA A 15 -9.40 15.97 -4.33
N LYS A 16 -8.77 15.87 -5.52
CA LYS A 16 -7.79 14.82 -5.82
C LYS A 16 -6.52 14.96 -4.97
N TYR A 17 -6.04 16.18 -4.75
CA TYR A 17 -4.89 16.45 -3.90
C TYR A 17 -5.17 16.12 -2.43
N GLU A 18 -6.30 16.56 -1.89
CA GLU A 18 -6.69 16.31 -0.49
C GLU A 18 -6.82 14.82 -0.15
N ASN A 19 -7.16 14.01 -1.15
CA ASN A 19 -7.25 12.56 -1.04
C ASN A 19 -5.95 11.83 -1.41
N SER A 20 -4.89 12.55 -1.80
CA SER A 20 -3.60 11.97 -2.12
C SER A 20 -2.86 11.49 -0.87
N ILE A 21 -1.97 10.50 -1.06
CA ILE A 21 -1.08 10.02 0.00
C ILE A 21 -0.22 11.16 0.57
N PHE A 22 0.25 12.09 -0.29
CA PHE A 22 1.05 13.24 0.15
C PHE A 22 0.29 14.13 1.15
N ALA A 23 -0.95 14.49 0.84
CA ALA A 23 -1.79 15.28 1.75
C ALA A 23 -2.12 14.53 3.06
N ARG A 24 -2.17 13.20 3.03
CA ARG A 24 -2.37 12.36 4.23
C ARG A 24 -1.10 12.27 5.08
N ILE A 25 0.08 12.20 4.48
CA ILE A 25 1.37 12.28 5.18
C ILE A 25 1.50 13.62 5.93
N GLU A 26 1.07 14.73 5.32
CA GLU A 26 1.06 16.05 5.98
C GLU A 26 0.17 16.11 7.21
N LYS A 27 -0.86 15.26 7.29
CA LYS A 27 -1.80 15.20 8.42
C LYS A 27 -1.36 14.27 9.55
N LEU A 28 -0.29 13.50 9.36
CA LEU A 28 0.26 12.64 10.42
C LEU A 28 0.76 13.47 11.61
N THR A 29 0.54 12.94 12.83
CA THR A 29 1.14 13.50 14.05
C THR A 29 2.67 13.37 14.02
N ALA A 30 3.39 14.11 14.87
CA ALA A 30 4.85 14.00 14.96
C ALA A 30 5.32 12.56 15.20
N GLU A 31 4.69 11.87 16.15
CA GLU A 31 4.99 10.46 16.47
C GLU A 31 4.69 9.52 15.30
N GLN A 32 3.59 9.74 14.57
CA GLN A 32 3.25 8.95 13.38
C GLN A 32 4.24 9.21 12.23
N ARG A 33 4.71 10.44 12.06
CA ARG A 33 5.74 10.77 11.07
C ARG A 33 7.07 10.10 11.39
N GLU A 34 7.47 10.08 12.66
CA GLU A 34 8.66 9.35 13.10
C GLU A 34 8.52 7.84 12.86
N GLY A 35 7.36 7.26 13.19
CA GLY A 35 7.05 5.87 12.91
C GLY A 35 7.07 5.54 11.41
N TYR A 36 6.51 6.43 10.58
CA TYR A 36 6.54 6.29 9.12
C TYR A 36 7.96 6.41 8.56
N ALA A 37 8.77 7.35 9.05
CA ALA A 37 10.17 7.50 8.66
C ALA A 37 10.99 6.25 9.03
N LEU A 38 10.77 5.69 10.22
CA LEU A 38 11.40 4.44 10.64
C LEU A 38 10.97 3.28 9.72
N TYR A 39 9.69 3.19 9.38
CA TYR A 39 9.20 2.20 8.42
C TYR A 39 9.90 2.34 7.06
N CYS A 40 9.97 3.54 6.48
CA CYS A 40 10.65 3.80 5.21
C CYS A 40 12.12 3.39 5.24
N TRP A 41 12.82 3.68 6.34
CA TRP A 41 14.21 3.26 6.51
C TRP A 41 14.34 1.73 6.56
N ARG A 42 13.47 1.06 7.33
CA ARG A 42 13.44 -0.42 7.40
C ARG A 42 13.12 -1.04 6.05
N LEU A 43 12.19 -0.46 5.30
CA LEU A 43 11.77 -0.93 3.99
C LEU A 43 12.93 -0.84 3.00
N SER A 44 13.57 0.32 2.90
CA SER A 44 14.74 0.50 2.02
C SER A 44 15.88 -0.45 2.34
N ARG A 45 16.15 -0.69 3.64
CA ARG A 45 17.17 -1.66 4.07
C ARG A 45 16.78 -3.09 3.71
N TRP A 46 15.52 -3.47 3.93
CA TRP A 46 15.01 -4.78 3.55
C TRP A 46 15.07 -5.00 2.04
N GLU A 47 14.69 -4.00 1.22
CA GLU A 47 14.77 -4.07 -0.24
C GLU A 47 16.21 -4.30 -0.71
N THR A 48 17.15 -3.53 -0.16
CA THR A 48 18.57 -3.64 -0.50
C THR A 48 19.11 -5.03 -0.19
N ASN A 49 18.85 -5.54 1.01
CA ASN A 49 19.34 -6.86 1.43
C ASN A 49 18.69 -7.98 0.62
N THR A 50 17.38 -7.89 0.41
CA THR A 50 16.63 -8.94 -0.28
C THR A 50 17.05 -9.02 -1.75
N LYS A 51 17.28 -7.88 -2.42
CA LYS A 51 17.86 -7.85 -3.77
C LYS A 51 19.27 -8.44 -3.83
N ALA A 52 20.09 -8.22 -2.80
CA ALA A 52 21.43 -8.81 -2.73
C ALA A 52 21.38 -10.35 -2.53
N GLU A 53 20.33 -10.85 -1.89
CA GLU A 53 20.06 -12.28 -1.72
C GLU A 53 19.34 -12.91 -2.92
N CYS A 54 19.08 -12.14 -3.99
CA CYS A 54 18.39 -12.62 -5.18
C CYS A 54 19.12 -13.83 -5.79
N PRO A 55 18.44 -14.98 -5.94
CA PRO A 55 19.02 -16.14 -6.61
C PRO A 55 19.49 -15.79 -8.02
N ARG A 56 20.59 -16.41 -8.47
CA ARG A 56 21.20 -16.12 -9.79
C ARG A 56 20.31 -16.49 -10.98
N ASP A 57 19.33 -17.37 -10.74
CA ASP A 57 18.31 -17.82 -11.68
C ASP A 57 17.13 -16.84 -11.79
N TYR A 58 17.02 -15.84 -10.91
CA TYR A 58 16.08 -14.74 -11.09
C TYR A 58 16.66 -13.66 -12.00
N GLU A 59 16.02 -13.43 -13.14
CA GLU A 59 16.43 -12.41 -14.12
C GLU A 59 16.17 -10.98 -13.62
N ASN A 60 15.23 -10.81 -12.69
CA ASN A 60 14.81 -9.52 -12.18
C ASN A 60 14.79 -9.48 -10.64
N PRO A 61 15.71 -8.73 -10.00
CA PRO A 61 15.74 -8.57 -8.54
C PRO A 61 14.48 -7.93 -7.95
N ASP A 62 13.69 -7.16 -8.73
CA ASP A 62 12.42 -6.61 -8.26
C ASP A 62 11.31 -7.67 -8.15
N GLU A 63 11.35 -8.70 -9.00
CA GLU A 63 10.42 -9.84 -8.89
C GLU A 63 10.73 -10.67 -7.65
N TRP A 64 12.01 -10.83 -7.31
CA TRP A 64 12.42 -11.49 -6.08
C TRP A 64 11.93 -10.74 -4.83
N LEU A 65 11.99 -9.40 -4.82
CA LEU A 65 11.39 -8.60 -3.75
C LEU A 65 9.90 -8.89 -3.58
N TYR A 66 9.17 -8.90 -4.69
CA TYR A 66 7.74 -9.14 -4.68
C TYR A 66 7.39 -10.55 -4.15
N VAL A 67 8.12 -11.58 -4.57
CA VAL A 67 7.97 -12.96 -4.07
C VAL A 67 8.20 -13.02 -2.56
N ARG A 68 9.22 -12.31 -2.06
CA ARG A 68 9.53 -12.28 -0.62
C ARG A 68 8.46 -11.55 0.18
N ALA A 69 7.92 -10.47 -0.36
CA ALA A 69 6.78 -9.77 0.23
C ALA A 69 5.53 -10.66 0.32
N LEU A 70 5.19 -11.39 -0.77
CA LEU A 70 4.06 -12.32 -0.79
C LEU A 70 4.20 -13.48 0.20
N ALA A 71 5.43 -13.91 0.48
CA ALA A 71 5.72 -14.91 1.51
C ALA A 71 5.65 -14.35 2.95
N GLY A 72 5.23 -13.10 3.13
CA GLY A 72 5.05 -12.46 4.44
C GLY A 72 6.34 -11.88 5.04
N TYR A 73 7.41 -11.76 4.25
CA TYR A 73 8.64 -11.11 4.71
C TYR A 73 8.63 -9.61 4.40
N GLY A 74 9.14 -8.82 5.34
CA GLY A 74 9.28 -7.38 5.18
C GLY A 74 8.94 -6.65 6.47
N PRO A 75 9.25 -5.36 6.56
CA PRO A 75 8.75 -4.53 7.65
C PRO A 75 7.25 -4.27 7.47
N ASN A 76 6.50 -4.34 8.56
CA ASN A 76 5.11 -3.91 8.60
C ASN A 76 5.02 -2.46 9.07
N LEU A 77 4.05 -1.73 8.51
CA LEU A 77 3.67 -0.41 9.00
C LEU A 77 2.87 -0.55 10.30
N ARG A 78 2.92 0.46 11.17
CA ARG A 78 2.07 0.49 12.37
C ARG A 78 0.63 0.74 11.95
N GLU A 79 -0.32 0.00 12.50
CA GLU A 79 -1.74 -0.01 12.09
C GLU A 79 -2.39 1.39 12.11
N ASP A 80 -2.08 2.22 13.10
CA ASP A 80 -2.60 3.59 13.19
C ASP A 80 -2.03 4.51 12.09
N ILE A 81 -0.78 4.29 11.67
CA ILE A 81 -0.15 5.02 10.57
C ILE A 81 -0.72 4.52 9.24
N GLU A 82 -0.87 3.21 9.08
CA GLU A 82 -1.51 2.59 7.92
C GLU A 82 -2.94 3.10 7.74
N THR A 83 -3.71 3.11 8.82
CA THR A 83 -5.08 3.65 8.85
C THR A 83 -5.11 5.14 8.52
N ALA A 84 -4.16 5.93 9.01
CA ALA A 84 -4.09 7.35 8.69
C ALA A 84 -3.73 7.62 7.22
N LEU A 85 -2.88 6.79 6.61
CA LEU A 85 -2.44 6.96 5.22
C LEU A 85 -3.40 6.38 4.20
N PHE A 86 -4.00 5.23 4.48
CA PHE A 86 -4.81 4.49 3.51
C PHE A 86 -6.31 4.49 3.88
N GLY A 87 -6.65 4.97 5.08
CA GLY A 87 -7.98 4.81 5.68
C GLY A 87 -8.08 3.46 6.38
N ASN A 88 -9.24 3.18 6.97
CA ASN A 88 -9.65 1.80 7.15
C ASN A 88 -9.85 1.24 5.75
N ALA A 89 -8.79 0.72 5.13
CA ALA A 89 -8.96 -0.19 4.02
C ALA A 89 -9.98 -1.20 4.54
N VAL A 90 -11.13 -1.32 3.86
CA VAL A 90 -12.02 -2.45 4.05
C VAL A 90 -11.06 -3.63 4.03
N GLN A 91 -10.80 -4.26 5.19
CA GLN A 91 -10.26 -5.60 5.22
C GLN A 91 -11.10 -6.27 4.17
N ILE A 92 -10.49 -6.69 3.05
CA ILE A 92 -11.20 -7.46 2.06
C ILE A 92 -11.80 -8.56 2.91
N LEU A 93 -13.11 -8.46 3.18
CA LEU A 93 -13.85 -9.54 3.76
C LEU A 93 -13.45 -10.67 2.85
N GLU A 94 -12.81 -11.69 3.40
CA GLU A 94 -12.62 -12.97 2.76
C GLU A 94 -14.01 -13.42 2.30
N THR A 95 -14.47 -12.90 1.17
CA THR A 95 -15.76 -13.17 0.60
C THR A 95 -15.44 -14.05 -0.58
N ASP A 96 -15.84 -15.30 -0.39
CA ASP A 96 -16.22 -16.26 -1.42
C ASP A 96 -15.12 -17.16 -2.02
N SER A 97 -13.99 -17.34 -1.34
CA SER A 97 -13.13 -18.52 -1.62
C SER A 97 -13.73 -19.85 -1.09
N GLU A 98 -14.81 -19.81 -0.30
CA GLU A 98 -15.55 -21.01 0.15
C GLU A 98 -16.70 -21.44 -0.78
N LEU A 99 -16.90 -20.81 -1.94
CA LEU A 99 -17.99 -21.17 -2.86
C LEU A 99 -17.60 -22.06 -4.04
N VAL A 100 -16.36 -22.57 -4.12
CA VAL A 100 -15.90 -23.40 -5.26
C VAL A 100 -15.61 -24.87 -4.90
N ILE A 101 -15.65 -25.27 -3.63
CA ILE A 101 -15.46 -26.69 -3.25
C ILE A 101 -16.67 -27.22 -2.48
N GLN A 102 -17.87 -27.21 -3.09
CA GLN A 102 -18.92 -28.19 -2.74
C GLN A 102 -20.06 -28.37 -3.76
N GLN A 103 -19.83 -28.16 -5.06
CA GLN A 103 -20.78 -28.59 -6.11
C GLN A 103 -20.21 -29.63 -7.10
N ARG A 104 -19.30 -30.50 -6.64
CA ARG A 104 -18.87 -31.70 -7.38
C ARG A 104 -19.09 -33.01 -6.62
N ARG A 105 -20.20 -33.14 -5.90
CA ARG A 105 -20.70 -34.43 -5.40
C ARG A 105 -22.22 -34.49 -5.35
N ARG A 106 -22.88 -34.29 -6.50
CA ARG A 106 -24.19 -34.89 -6.80
C ARG A 106 -24.35 -34.96 -8.30
N TYR A 107 -23.82 -36.03 -8.90
CA TYR A 107 -24.46 -36.87 -9.93
C TYR A 107 -23.73 -38.21 -9.89
#